data_AF-A0A9D0L719-F1
#
_entry.id   AF-A0A9D0L719-F1
#
_cell.length_a   1.000
_cell.length_b   1.000
_cell.length_c   1.000
_cell.angle_alpha   90.00
_cell.angle_beta   90.00
_cell.angle_gamma   90.00
#
_symmetry.space_group_name_H-M   'P 1'
#
loop_
_entity.id
_entity.type
_entity.pdbx_description
1 polymer ?
#
loop_
_entity_poly.entity_id
_entity_poly.type
_entity_poly.pdbx_seq_one_letter_code
_entity_poly.pdbx_strand_id
1 'polypeptide(L)'
;MKVRVGWLAAAVWLVPLWAAACTPEFEDCQQPGDEDENGYADCDDRACWVVGGGCQEVCDSTFDEDADGAYGCFDDDCWVAGGSCKEVCGSGFDEDGDGSSDCDDSDCWVKGGACQEVCASEQDEDGDGFAGCLDDDCWYADGPCAEACSGLNDEDGDGLFDCDDPDCLDAEVCIPTFNADVQPIFLVHCSKAGCHEGDVPAAGMSVQRYDDMLKPSYYCANMGLTKGACTIVRILDGSMPAGGATLPQEQIDTVQRWVDGGILP
;
A
#
# COMPACT_ATOMS: atom_id res chain seq x y z
N MET A 1 108.41 56.21 -17.10
CA MET A 1 107.14 55.84 -16.44
C MET A 1 106.57 54.59 -17.07
N LYS A 2 106.48 53.49 -16.32
CA LYS A 2 105.36 52.52 -16.31
C LYS A 2 105.70 51.38 -15.35
N VAL A 3 105.03 51.38 -14.21
CA VAL A 3 105.03 50.31 -13.20
C VAL A 3 104.10 49.20 -13.71
N ARG A 4 104.50 47.93 -13.57
CA ARG A 4 103.64 46.76 -13.81
C ARG A 4 103.14 46.23 -12.47
N VAL A 5 101.82 46.03 -12.34
CA VAL A 5 101.15 45.48 -11.17
C VAL A 5 100.27 44.31 -11.62
N GLY A 6 100.43 43.15 -10.94
CA GLY A 6 99.47 42.05 -10.67
C GLY A 6 98.74 41.39 -11.85
N TRP A 7 98.23 40.16 -11.79
CA TRP A 7 97.64 39.43 -10.66
C TRP A 7 97.64 37.91 -10.94
N LEU A 8 97.70 37.11 -9.87
CA LEU A 8 97.47 35.67 -9.85
C LEU A 8 95.96 35.36 -9.94
N ALA A 9 95.57 34.39 -10.77
CA ALA A 9 94.22 33.82 -10.77
C ALA A 9 94.31 32.31 -10.46
N ALA A 10 93.64 31.91 -9.37
CA ALA A 10 93.52 30.51 -8.94
C ALA A 10 92.41 29.81 -9.74
N ALA A 11 92.69 28.62 -10.24
CA ALA A 11 91.72 27.78 -10.94
C ALA A 11 90.86 27.01 -9.93
N VAL A 12 89.56 27.32 -9.89
CA VAL A 12 88.54 26.53 -9.18
C VAL A 12 88.04 25.45 -10.14
N TRP A 13 88.21 24.18 -9.76
CA TRP A 13 87.65 23.05 -10.49
C TRP A 13 86.17 22.91 -10.13
N LEU A 14 85.29 23.21 -11.09
CA LEU A 14 83.86 22.89 -11.00
C LEU A 14 83.69 21.40 -11.26
N VAL A 15 83.28 20.66 -10.23
CA VAL A 15 82.72 19.31 -10.37
C VAL A 15 81.29 19.49 -10.86
N PRO A 16 80.85 18.86 -11.98
CA PRO A 16 79.48 18.99 -12.41
C PRO A 16 78.59 18.25 -11.40
N LEU A 17 77.79 19.00 -10.65
CA LEU A 17 76.62 18.48 -9.98
C LEU A 17 75.67 17.97 -11.07
N TRP A 18 75.73 16.67 -11.36
CA TRP A 18 74.57 15.97 -11.89
C TRP A 18 73.54 15.97 -10.77
N ALA A 19 72.71 17.01 -10.74
CA ALA A 19 71.41 16.89 -10.11
C ALA A 19 70.73 15.71 -10.81
N ALA A 20 70.47 14.65 -10.04
CA ALA A 20 69.49 13.67 -10.45
C ALA A 20 68.24 14.46 -10.82
N ALA A 21 67.84 14.40 -12.09
CA ALA A 21 66.52 14.87 -12.46
C ALA A 21 65.55 14.00 -11.65
N CYS A 22 64.92 14.58 -10.62
CA CYS A 22 63.63 14.10 -10.16
C CYS A 22 62.75 14.05 -11.40
N THR A 23 62.31 12.85 -11.75
CA THR A 23 61.24 12.64 -12.71
C THR A 23 60.00 13.42 -12.27
N PRO A 24 59.16 13.83 -13.23
CA PRO A 24 58.05 14.74 -12.98
C PRO A 24 57.02 14.12 -12.05
N GLU A 25 56.25 15.01 -11.43
CA GLU A 25 55.06 14.86 -10.57
C GLU A 25 53.93 14.07 -11.25
N PHE A 26 54.24 12.89 -11.78
CA PHE A 26 53.36 12.11 -12.65
C PHE A 26 53.35 10.65 -12.19
N GLU A 27 52.19 10.26 -11.68
CA GLU A 27 51.84 8.88 -11.37
C GLU A 27 51.38 8.14 -12.63
N ASP A 28 51.86 6.91 -12.83
CA ASP A 28 51.43 6.05 -13.94
C ASP A 28 50.41 5.01 -13.45
N CYS A 29 49.14 5.36 -13.55
CA CYS A 29 47.99 4.57 -13.07
C CYS A 29 47.82 3.19 -13.71
N GLN A 30 48.64 2.84 -14.71
CA GLN A 30 48.61 1.55 -15.39
C GLN A 30 49.76 0.63 -14.95
N GLN A 31 50.62 1.08 -14.04
CA GLN A 31 51.72 0.29 -13.48
C GLN A 31 51.62 0.27 -11.95
N PRO A 32 51.89 -0.89 -11.32
CA PRO A 32 51.90 -0.98 -9.86
C PRO A 32 53.11 -0.25 -9.27
N GLY A 33 52.88 0.78 -8.46
CA GLY A 33 53.94 1.57 -7.84
C GLY A 33 53.45 2.88 -7.23
N ASP A 34 54.39 3.58 -6.58
CA ASP A 34 54.31 4.99 -6.16
C ASP A 34 55.43 5.68 -6.95
N GLU A 35 55.15 6.02 -8.21
CA GLU A 35 56.14 6.48 -9.18
C GLU A 35 56.64 7.90 -8.88
N ASP A 36 55.80 8.71 -8.23
CA ASP A 36 56.10 10.09 -7.86
C ASP A 36 56.65 10.24 -6.43
N GLU A 37 56.74 9.14 -5.67
CA GLU A 37 57.24 9.03 -4.29
C GLU A 37 56.46 9.91 -3.28
N ASN A 38 55.17 10.16 -3.51
CA ASN A 38 54.32 10.98 -2.64
C ASN A 38 53.68 10.18 -1.48
N GLY A 39 53.80 8.84 -1.51
CA GLY A 39 53.29 7.92 -0.49
C GLY A 39 51.91 7.31 -0.81
N TYR A 40 51.34 7.61 -1.97
CA TYR A 40 50.16 6.98 -2.55
C TYR A 40 50.57 6.25 -3.83
N ALA A 41 49.79 5.25 -4.23
CA ALA A 41 50.13 4.36 -5.33
C ALA A 41 48.87 4.01 -6.12
N ASP A 42 48.98 3.86 -7.43
CA ASP A 42 47.88 3.38 -8.28
C ASP A 42 46.59 4.24 -8.08
N CYS A 43 45.44 3.59 -7.90
CA CYS A 43 44.15 4.26 -7.66
C CYS A 43 43.97 4.82 -6.25
N ASP A 44 44.90 4.54 -5.33
CA ASP A 44 44.95 5.25 -4.05
C ASP A 44 45.60 6.63 -4.21
N ASP A 45 46.25 6.93 -5.34
CA ASP A 45 46.78 8.25 -5.68
C ASP A 45 45.75 9.10 -6.43
N ARG A 46 45.51 10.30 -5.91
CA ARG A 46 44.63 11.30 -6.51
C ARG A 46 45.10 11.81 -7.87
N ALA A 47 46.38 11.67 -8.21
CA ALA A 47 46.90 11.95 -9.54
C ALA A 47 46.25 11.04 -10.61
N CYS A 48 45.73 9.89 -10.21
CA CYS A 48 45.05 8.92 -11.08
C CYS A 48 43.56 9.15 -11.29
N TRP A 49 42.96 10.07 -10.53
CA TRP A 49 41.54 10.45 -10.65
C TRP A 49 41.36 11.48 -11.77
N VAL A 50 41.57 11.04 -13.00
CA VAL A 50 41.50 11.84 -14.23
C VAL A 50 40.79 11.05 -15.33
N VAL A 51 40.09 11.76 -16.23
CA VAL A 51 39.28 11.13 -17.30
C VAL A 51 40.14 10.15 -18.11
N GLY A 52 39.78 8.86 -18.06
CA GLY A 52 40.51 7.78 -18.75
C GLY A 52 41.72 7.23 -17.98
N GLY A 53 41.86 7.55 -16.69
CA GLY A 53 42.87 7.02 -15.76
C GLY A 53 42.67 5.54 -15.42
N GLY A 54 41.43 5.03 -15.54
CA GLY A 54 41.12 3.61 -15.42
C GLY A 54 40.94 3.10 -13.98
N CYS A 55 40.85 4.02 -13.02
CA CYS A 55 40.41 3.70 -11.68
C CYS A 55 38.90 3.46 -11.66
N GLN A 56 38.45 2.57 -10.79
CA GLN A 56 37.05 2.25 -10.60
C GLN A 56 36.58 2.97 -9.34
N GLU A 57 35.29 3.29 -9.33
CA GLU A 57 34.71 4.00 -8.22
C GLU A 57 34.73 3.23 -6.91
N VAL A 58 34.96 3.98 -5.83
CA VAL A 58 34.83 3.49 -4.46
C VAL A 58 33.51 4.02 -3.91
N CYS A 59 32.49 3.16 -3.90
CA CYS A 59 31.10 3.57 -3.69
C CYS A 59 30.74 4.14 -2.29
N ASP A 60 31.63 4.04 -1.31
CA ASP A 60 31.49 4.66 0.01
C ASP A 60 32.43 5.88 0.21
N SER A 61 33.06 6.35 -0.86
CA SER A 61 33.96 7.51 -0.89
C SER A 61 33.20 8.81 -1.20
N THR A 62 33.93 9.93 -1.15
CA THR A 62 33.46 11.25 -1.61
C THR A 62 34.34 11.81 -2.72
N PHE A 63 35.04 10.93 -3.42
CA PHE A 63 35.94 11.26 -4.50
C PHE A 63 35.43 10.60 -5.78
N ASP A 64 35.75 11.24 -6.90
CA ASP A 64 35.41 10.85 -8.26
C ASP A 64 36.68 10.20 -8.81
N GLU A 65 36.87 8.93 -8.46
CA GLU A 65 38.07 8.13 -8.71
C GLU A 65 38.31 7.87 -10.21
N ASP A 66 37.25 7.78 -11.01
CA ASP A 66 37.31 7.58 -12.46
C ASP A 66 37.23 8.88 -13.27
N ALA A 67 36.88 9.99 -12.59
CA ALA A 67 36.78 11.37 -13.07
C ALA A 67 35.71 11.61 -14.14
N ASP A 68 34.62 10.84 -14.13
CA ASP A 68 33.49 11.03 -15.04
C ASP A 68 32.52 12.15 -14.59
N GLY A 69 32.65 12.59 -13.33
CA GLY A 69 31.90 13.68 -12.73
C GLY A 69 30.85 13.26 -11.70
N ALA A 70 30.71 11.96 -11.40
CA ALA A 70 29.96 11.44 -10.28
C ALA A 70 30.89 10.91 -9.17
N TYR A 71 30.33 10.47 -8.03
CA TYR A 71 31.09 9.86 -6.94
C TYR A 71 30.15 9.13 -5.97
N GLY A 72 30.67 8.10 -5.31
CA GLY A 72 29.91 7.32 -4.33
C GLY A 72 28.63 6.74 -4.95
N CYS A 73 27.53 6.70 -4.19
CA CYS A 73 26.25 6.16 -4.70
C CYS A 73 25.50 7.07 -5.69
N PHE A 74 26.02 8.26 -5.99
CA PHE A 74 25.49 9.08 -7.08
C PHE A 74 26.10 8.71 -8.44
N ASP A 75 27.04 7.77 -8.44
CA ASP A 75 27.73 7.24 -9.61
C ASP A 75 27.07 5.96 -10.11
N ASP A 76 26.84 5.85 -11.42
CA ASP A 76 26.19 4.68 -12.01
C ASP A 76 27.10 3.45 -12.08
N ASP A 77 28.43 3.63 -12.00
CA ASP A 77 29.37 2.50 -11.86
C ASP A 77 29.18 1.76 -10.52
N CYS A 78 28.54 2.40 -9.54
CA CYS A 78 28.23 1.82 -8.23
C CYS A 78 26.89 1.07 -8.16
N TRP A 79 26.07 1.14 -9.20
CA TRP A 79 24.72 0.54 -9.26
C TRP A 79 24.80 -0.92 -9.74
N VAL A 80 25.31 -1.79 -8.85
CA VAL A 80 25.57 -3.20 -9.15
C VAL A 80 24.96 -4.12 -8.10
N ALA A 81 24.37 -5.24 -8.55
CA ALA A 81 23.75 -6.23 -7.67
C ALA A 81 24.64 -6.64 -6.47
N GLY A 82 24.15 -6.36 -5.27
CA GLY A 82 24.87 -6.65 -4.02
C GLY A 82 25.96 -5.63 -3.67
N GLY A 83 25.92 -4.46 -4.30
CA GLY A 83 26.71 -3.28 -3.96
C GLY A 83 26.33 -2.69 -2.60
N SER A 84 26.99 -1.58 -2.23
CA SER A 84 26.75 -0.88 -0.96
C SER A 84 25.67 0.19 -1.05
N CYS A 85 25.27 0.56 -2.27
CA CYS A 85 24.31 1.61 -2.50
C CYS A 85 22.90 1.14 -2.19
N LYS A 86 22.06 2.11 -1.85
CA LYS A 86 20.68 1.90 -1.47
C LYS A 86 19.79 2.61 -2.45
N GLU A 87 18.69 1.95 -2.76
CA GLU A 87 17.68 2.47 -3.65
C GLU A 87 17.16 3.83 -3.16
N VAL A 88 17.06 4.78 -4.10
CA VAL A 88 16.54 6.12 -3.87
C VAL A 88 15.16 6.23 -4.50
N CYS A 89 14.15 5.84 -3.71
CA CYS A 89 12.75 5.79 -4.15
C CYS A 89 12.26 7.10 -4.81
N GLY A 90 12.03 7.06 -6.11
CA GLY A 90 11.54 8.16 -6.96
C GLY A 90 12.62 8.80 -7.85
N SER A 91 13.81 8.21 -7.95
CA SER A 91 14.90 8.65 -8.82
C SER A 91 14.74 8.19 -10.29
N GLY A 92 14.06 7.07 -10.52
CA GLY A 92 13.96 6.40 -11.82
C GLY A 92 15.15 5.51 -12.17
N PHE A 93 16.03 5.19 -11.22
CA PHE A 93 17.21 4.35 -11.40
C PHE A 93 17.21 3.19 -10.40
N ASP A 94 18.01 2.16 -10.67
CA ASP A 94 18.18 0.96 -9.84
C ASP A 94 19.53 1.10 -9.11
N GLU A 95 19.56 1.86 -8.02
CA GLU A 95 20.84 2.29 -7.42
C GLU A 95 21.53 1.21 -6.61
N ASP A 96 20.83 0.16 -6.21
CA ASP A 96 21.43 -1.01 -5.56
C ASP A 96 21.69 -2.19 -6.54
N GLY A 97 21.26 -2.03 -7.79
CA GLY A 97 21.55 -2.87 -8.93
C GLY A 97 20.87 -4.25 -8.90
N ASP A 98 19.79 -4.41 -8.13
CA ASP A 98 19.10 -5.68 -7.96
C ASP A 98 18.15 -6.05 -9.12
N GLY A 99 17.89 -5.07 -10.00
CA GLY A 99 17.07 -5.19 -11.20
C GLY A 99 15.70 -4.49 -11.11
N SER A 100 15.42 -3.79 -10.02
CA SER A 100 14.18 -3.06 -9.74
C SER A 100 14.50 -1.59 -9.50
N SER A 101 13.50 -0.70 -9.62
CA SER A 101 13.71 0.74 -9.38
C SER A 101 12.45 1.39 -8.83
N ASP A 102 12.60 2.42 -8.01
CA ASP A 102 11.52 3.16 -7.38
C ASP A 102 10.51 2.25 -6.65
N CYS A 103 9.21 2.44 -6.88
CA CYS A 103 8.17 1.65 -6.23
C CYS A 103 7.97 0.25 -6.81
N ASP A 104 8.65 -0.06 -7.91
CA ASP A 104 8.77 -1.45 -8.38
C ASP A 104 9.83 -2.21 -7.55
N ASP A 105 10.65 -1.50 -6.75
CA ASP A 105 11.65 -2.07 -5.85
C ASP A 105 11.10 -2.28 -4.43
N SER A 106 11.33 -3.47 -3.87
CA SER A 106 10.91 -3.82 -2.51
C SER A 106 11.72 -3.16 -1.39
N ASP A 107 12.93 -2.67 -1.66
CA ASP A 107 13.71 -1.87 -0.71
C ASP A 107 13.03 -0.52 -0.43
N CYS A 108 12.13 -0.08 -1.31
CA CYS A 108 11.32 1.13 -1.17
C CYS A 108 10.02 0.97 -0.38
N TRP A 109 9.64 -0.26 -0.03
CA TRP A 109 8.40 -0.58 0.67
C TRP A 109 8.57 -0.42 2.19
N VAL A 110 8.56 0.83 2.64
CA VAL A 110 8.80 1.21 4.05
C VAL A 110 7.74 2.19 4.54
N LYS A 111 7.20 1.96 5.75
CA LYS A 111 6.17 2.82 6.36
C LYS A 111 6.48 4.32 6.26
N GLY A 112 5.61 5.05 5.57
CA GLY A 112 5.76 6.50 5.35
C GLY A 112 6.83 6.86 4.32
N GLY A 113 7.17 5.91 3.46
CA GLY A 113 8.06 6.05 2.31
C GLY A 113 7.43 6.83 1.16
N ALA A 114 8.05 6.72 -0.02
CA ALA A 114 7.61 7.45 -1.22
C ALA A 114 6.49 6.71 -1.98
N CYS A 115 6.35 5.42 -1.75
CA CYS A 115 5.44 4.55 -2.47
C CYS A 115 4.06 4.56 -1.84
N GLN A 116 3.05 4.47 -2.69
CA GLN A 116 1.66 4.34 -2.31
C GLN A 116 1.24 2.91 -2.57
N GLU A 117 0.28 2.44 -1.79
CA GLU A 117 -0.27 1.11 -1.95
C GLU A 117 -0.89 0.90 -3.34
N VAL A 118 -0.58 -0.25 -3.96
CA VAL A 118 -1.20 -0.67 -5.22
C VAL A 118 -2.31 -1.66 -4.88
N CYS A 119 -3.52 -1.14 -4.67
CA CYS A 119 -4.69 -1.91 -4.22
C CYS A 119 -5.13 -3.13 -5.06
N ALA A 120 -4.61 -3.28 -6.29
CA ALA A 120 -4.85 -4.45 -7.14
C ALA A 120 -3.79 -5.56 -6.96
N SER A 121 -2.81 -5.32 -6.09
CA SER A 121 -1.70 -6.17 -5.70
C SER A 121 -1.94 -6.71 -4.27
N GLU A 122 -1.12 -7.68 -3.86
CA GLU A 122 -1.14 -8.28 -2.51
C GLU A 122 0.21 -8.00 -1.80
N GLN A 123 0.89 -6.94 -2.23
CA GLN A 123 2.15 -6.47 -1.68
C GLN A 123 1.86 -5.21 -0.86
N ASP A 124 2.72 -4.92 0.09
CA ASP A 124 2.60 -3.80 1.05
C ASP A 124 3.55 -2.70 0.54
N GLU A 125 3.17 -2.00 -0.53
CA GLU A 125 4.11 -1.15 -1.26
C GLU A 125 4.46 0.14 -0.51
N ASP A 126 3.60 0.58 0.40
CA ASP A 126 3.88 1.71 1.29
C ASP A 126 4.52 1.26 2.63
N GLY A 127 4.69 -0.05 2.84
CA GLY A 127 5.39 -0.68 3.96
C GLY A 127 4.74 -0.45 5.32
N ASP A 128 3.44 -0.17 5.32
CA ASP A 128 2.59 0.15 6.45
C ASP A 128 2.26 -1.09 7.31
N GLY A 129 2.24 -2.27 6.68
CA GLY A 129 1.92 -3.56 7.26
C GLY A 129 0.60 -4.16 6.79
N PHE A 130 -0.15 -3.46 5.93
CA PHE A 130 -1.33 -3.95 5.23
C PHE A 130 -1.06 -4.01 3.72
N ALA A 131 -1.94 -4.65 2.97
CA ALA A 131 -1.77 -4.86 1.53
C ALA A 131 -3.12 -5.14 0.87
N GLY A 132 -3.25 -4.73 -0.39
CA GLY A 132 -4.45 -4.91 -1.19
C GLY A 132 -5.68 -4.33 -0.49
N CYS A 133 -6.82 -5.01 -0.57
CA CYS A 133 -8.06 -4.51 0.04
C CYS A 133 -8.16 -4.64 1.57
N LEU A 134 -7.14 -5.22 2.21
CA LEU A 134 -7.02 -5.16 3.67
C LEU A 134 -6.32 -3.88 4.13
N ASP A 135 -5.77 -3.11 3.20
CA ASP A 135 -5.13 -1.83 3.43
C ASP A 135 -6.17 -0.69 3.44
N ASP A 136 -6.11 0.19 4.44
CA ASP A 136 -7.02 1.32 4.57
C ASP A 136 -6.73 2.45 3.57
N ASP A 137 -5.52 2.52 3.01
CA ASP A 137 -5.21 3.44 1.90
C ASP A 137 -5.94 3.06 0.61
N CYS A 138 -6.47 1.84 0.53
CA CYS A 138 -7.28 1.35 -0.58
C CYS A 138 -8.78 1.63 -0.48
N TRP A 139 -9.22 2.18 0.65
CA TRP A 139 -10.63 2.44 0.94
C TRP A 139 -11.01 3.86 0.52
N TYR A 140 -11.25 4.04 -0.77
CA TYR A 140 -11.67 5.31 -1.36
C TYR A 140 -12.70 5.11 -2.47
N ALA A 141 -13.62 6.08 -2.61
CA ALA A 141 -14.67 6.07 -3.61
C ALA A 141 -14.17 5.76 -5.03
N ASP A 142 -14.84 4.83 -5.71
CA ASP A 142 -14.46 4.28 -7.02
C ASP A 142 -13.13 3.47 -7.01
N GLY A 143 -12.69 3.03 -5.82
CA GLY A 143 -11.56 2.13 -5.62
C GLY A 143 -11.83 0.70 -6.11
N PRO A 144 -10.81 -0.19 -6.09
CA PRO A 144 -10.96 -1.56 -6.56
C PRO A 144 -11.57 -2.51 -5.52
N CYS A 145 -11.69 -2.07 -4.27
CA CYS A 145 -12.15 -2.88 -3.16
C CYS A 145 -13.68 -2.91 -3.09
N ALA A 146 -14.19 -4.07 -2.73
CA ALA A 146 -15.61 -4.28 -2.51
C ALA A 146 -15.85 -4.45 -1.01
N GLU A 147 -17.03 -4.04 -0.56
CA GLU A 147 -17.46 -4.16 0.83
C GLU A 147 -17.31 -5.59 1.37
N ALA A 148 -16.67 -5.70 2.55
CA ALA A 148 -16.57 -6.95 3.28
C ALA A 148 -17.85 -7.28 4.06
N CYS A 149 -18.79 -6.34 4.14
CA CYS A 149 -20.08 -6.45 4.81
C CYS A 149 -19.99 -6.83 6.29
N SER A 150 -18.86 -6.53 6.92
CA SER A 150 -18.63 -6.75 8.34
C SER A 150 -17.45 -5.92 8.84
N GLY A 151 -17.53 -5.45 10.09
CA GLY A 151 -16.39 -4.81 10.74
C GLY A 151 -16.50 -3.29 10.86
N LEU A 152 -17.56 -2.70 10.32
CA LEU A 152 -17.86 -1.27 10.35
C LEU A 152 -16.85 -0.42 9.56
N ASN A 153 -16.24 -1.00 8.53
CA ASN A 153 -15.37 -0.30 7.60
C ASN A 153 -16.15 -0.02 6.30
N ASP A 154 -15.68 1.00 5.58
CA ASP A 154 -16.20 1.47 4.29
C ASP A 154 -15.12 1.17 3.26
N GLU A 155 -15.01 -0.10 2.86
CA GLU A 155 -13.90 -0.62 2.07
C GLU A 155 -13.94 -0.15 0.61
N ASP A 156 -15.11 0.22 0.09
CA ASP A 156 -15.24 0.83 -1.24
C ASP A 156 -15.25 2.37 -1.22
N GLY A 157 -15.30 2.97 -0.02
CA GLY A 157 -15.17 4.40 0.23
C GLY A 157 -16.35 5.25 -0.22
N ASP A 158 -17.54 4.68 -0.39
CA ASP A 158 -18.76 5.40 -0.81
C ASP A 158 -19.45 6.16 0.34
N GLY A 159 -19.03 5.89 1.59
CA GLY A 159 -19.53 6.52 2.81
C GLY A 159 -20.58 5.69 3.56
N LEU A 160 -20.86 4.48 3.12
CA LEU A 160 -21.70 3.48 3.79
C LEU A 160 -20.81 2.31 4.25
N PHE A 161 -21.33 1.45 5.13
CA PHE A 161 -20.56 0.33 5.67
C PHE A 161 -21.48 -0.81 6.07
N ASP A 162 -20.97 -2.03 6.01
CA ASP A 162 -21.68 -3.24 6.45
C ASP A 162 -23.11 -3.33 5.84
N CYS A 163 -24.11 -3.67 6.66
CA CYS A 163 -25.48 -3.88 6.20
C CYS A 163 -26.28 -2.60 5.96
N ASP A 164 -25.68 -1.44 6.21
CA ASP A 164 -26.20 -0.13 5.80
C ASP A 164 -25.77 0.19 4.35
N ASP A 165 -24.83 -0.58 3.79
CA ASP A 165 -24.34 -0.48 2.42
C ASP A 165 -25.25 -1.23 1.41
N PRO A 166 -25.66 -0.58 0.28
CA PRO A 166 -26.36 -1.22 -0.83
C PRO A 166 -25.65 -2.42 -1.46
N ASP A 167 -24.33 -2.45 -1.49
CA ASP A 167 -23.52 -3.53 -2.08
C ASP A 167 -23.51 -4.78 -1.18
N CYS A 168 -23.90 -4.61 0.09
CA CYS A 168 -24.05 -5.70 1.07
C CYS A 168 -25.45 -6.29 1.17
N LEU A 169 -26.42 -5.83 0.39
CA LEU A 169 -27.83 -6.25 0.53
C LEU A 169 -28.05 -7.77 0.38
N ASP A 170 -27.22 -8.43 -0.43
CA ASP A 170 -27.28 -9.88 -0.68
C ASP A 170 -26.28 -10.69 0.16
N ALA A 171 -25.46 -10.04 0.99
CA ALA A 171 -24.50 -10.72 1.87
C ALA A 171 -25.25 -11.51 2.96
N GLU A 172 -24.87 -12.77 3.19
CA GLU A 172 -25.55 -13.66 4.15
C GLU A 172 -25.63 -13.05 5.56
N VAL A 173 -24.57 -12.34 5.97
CA VAL A 173 -24.50 -11.63 7.26
C VAL A 173 -25.52 -10.49 7.39
N CYS A 174 -25.97 -9.93 6.27
CA CYS A 174 -26.92 -8.84 6.19
C CYS A 174 -28.36 -9.28 5.88
N ILE A 175 -28.60 -10.57 5.69
CA ILE A 175 -29.96 -11.11 5.56
C ILE A 175 -30.62 -11.05 6.95
N PRO A 176 -31.71 -10.28 7.13
CA PRO A 176 -32.36 -10.17 8.42
C PRO A 176 -32.90 -11.53 8.90
N THR A 177 -32.93 -11.73 10.20
CA THR A 177 -33.44 -12.93 10.87
C THR A 177 -34.75 -12.65 11.59
N PHE A 178 -35.56 -13.70 11.83
CA PHE A 178 -36.82 -13.51 12.51
C PHE A 178 -36.62 -13.03 13.95
N ASN A 179 -35.76 -13.68 14.73
CA ASN A 179 -35.60 -13.34 16.14
C ASN A 179 -34.91 -12.00 16.38
N ALA A 180 -33.91 -11.63 15.58
CA ALA A 180 -33.15 -10.40 15.82
C ALA A 180 -33.83 -9.17 15.22
N ASP A 181 -34.36 -9.27 13.99
CA ASP A 181 -34.70 -8.10 13.19
C ASP A 181 -36.21 -7.95 12.98
N VAL A 182 -36.88 -9.04 12.62
CA VAL A 182 -38.30 -8.98 12.20
C VAL A 182 -39.28 -9.09 13.36
N GLN A 183 -39.02 -9.96 14.34
CA GLN A 183 -39.91 -10.14 15.48
C GLN A 183 -40.09 -8.85 16.28
N PRO A 184 -39.05 -8.04 16.58
CA PRO A 184 -39.23 -6.75 17.25
C PRO A 184 -40.21 -5.82 16.52
N ILE A 185 -40.11 -5.73 15.18
CA ILE A 185 -41.04 -4.96 14.34
C ILE A 185 -42.46 -5.50 14.52
N PHE A 186 -42.65 -6.82 14.42
CA PHE A 186 -43.97 -7.41 14.57
C PHE A 186 -44.55 -7.27 15.98
N LEU A 187 -43.74 -7.31 17.02
CA LEU A 187 -44.18 -7.10 18.40
C LEU A 187 -44.72 -5.68 18.60
N VAL A 188 -44.10 -4.68 17.97
CA VAL A 188 -44.53 -3.28 18.06
C VAL A 188 -45.79 -3.02 17.22
N HIS A 189 -45.83 -3.52 16.00
CA HIS A 189 -46.85 -3.12 15.02
C HIS A 189 -48.01 -4.12 14.88
N CYS A 190 -47.82 -5.39 15.25
CA CYS A 190 -48.75 -6.47 14.95
C CYS A 190 -49.24 -7.23 16.21
N SER A 191 -48.43 -7.34 17.27
CA SER A 191 -48.75 -8.10 18.49
C SER A 191 -49.75 -7.39 19.40
N LYS A 192 -51.01 -7.34 18.95
CA LYS A 192 -52.14 -6.86 19.73
C LYS A 192 -53.03 -8.01 20.18
N ALA A 193 -53.44 -8.00 21.44
CA ALA A 193 -54.36 -8.98 22.00
C ALA A 193 -55.62 -9.16 21.12
N GLY A 194 -55.87 -10.41 20.71
CA GLY A 194 -56.96 -10.78 19.81
C GLY A 194 -56.68 -10.59 18.30
N CYS A 195 -55.51 -10.06 17.92
CA CYS A 195 -55.05 -9.96 16.53
C CYS A 195 -53.92 -10.97 16.26
N HIS A 196 -52.67 -10.68 16.60
CA HIS A 196 -51.53 -11.56 16.32
C HIS A 196 -50.74 -11.96 17.58
N GLU A 197 -51.44 -12.11 18.70
CA GLU A 197 -50.88 -12.43 20.01
C GLU A 197 -51.59 -13.65 20.63
N GLY A 198 -50.86 -14.41 21.46
CA GLY A 198 -51.41 -15.49 22.29
C GLY A 198 -51.66 -16.82 21.56
N ASP A 199 -52.45 -17.69 22.19
CA ASP A 199 -52.73 -19.06 21.71
C ASP A 199 -53.89 -19.15 20.71
N VAL A 200 -54.75 -18.15 20.66
CA VAL A 200 -55.88 -18.07 19.71
C VAL A 200 -55.81 -16.76 18.93
N PRO A 201 -54.74 -16.54 18.15
CA PRO A 201 -54.60 -15.33 17.36
C PRO A 201 -55.58 -15.34 16.17
N ALA A 202 -55.93 -14.15 15.69
CA ALA A 202 -56.64 -13.97 14.43
C ALA A 202 -55.91 -14.67 13.28
N ALA A 203 -56.68 -15.28 12.38
CA ALA A 203 -56.16 -16.11 11.29
C ALA A 203 -55.21 -17.25 11.72
N GLY A 204 -55.18 -17.59 13.02
CA GLY A 204 -54.33 -18.66 13.57
C GLY A 204 -52.83 -18.38 13.42
N MET A 205 -52.40 -17.11 13.42
CA MET A 205 -50.99 -16.70 13.32
C MET A 205 -50.59 -15.78 14.47
N SER A 206 -49.67 -16.24 15.33
CA SER A 206 -49.00 -15.39 16.32
C SER A 206 -47.67 -14.89 15.77
N VAL A 207 -47.42 -13.58 15.86
CA VAL A 207 -46.13 -13.00 15.43
C VAL A 207 -45.00 -13.23 16.43
N GLN A 208 -45.29 -13.87 17.56
CA GLN A 208 -44.31 -14.20 18.59
C GLN A 208 -43.61 -15.55 18.33
N ARG A 209 -44.05 -16.30 17.32
CA ARG A 209 -43.61 -17.68 17.09
C ARG A 209 -43.11 -17.84 15.67
N TYR A 210 -41.83 -18.16 15.54
CA TYR A 210 -41.22 -18.43 14.24
C TYR A 210 -41.93 -19.58 13.49
N ASP A 211 -42.30 -20.66 14.19
CA ASP A 211 -43.04 -21.79 13.60
C ASP A 211 -44.38 -21.39 12.96
N ASP A 212 -45.01 -20.30 13.41
CA ASP A 212 -46.21 -19.78 12.78
C ASP A 212 -45.92 -19.10 11.44
N MET A 213 -44.72 -18.52 11.26
CA MET A 213 -44.30 -17.88 10.02
C MET A 213 -44.14 -18.89 8.88
N LEU A 214 -43.72 -20.11 9.20
CA LEU A 214 -43.50 -21.20 8.22
C LEU A 214 -44.80 -21.90 7.78
N LYS A 215 -45.89 -21.73 8.53
CA LYS A 215 -47.19 -22.36 8.19
C LYS A 215 -47.80 -21.71 6.94
N PRO A 216 -48.59 -22.45 6.14
CA PRO A 216 -49.24 -21.90 4.95
C PRO A 216 -50.19 -20.74 5.30
N SER A 217 -50.18 -19.71 4.46
CA SER A 217 -51.11 -18.59 4.59
C SER A 217 -52.46 -18.93 3.98
N TYR A 218 -53.55 -18.69 4.73
CA TYR A 218 -54.90 -18.74 4.18
C TYR A 218 -55.16 -17.60 3.18
N TYR A 219 -54.63 -16.39 3.45
CA TYR A 219 -54.86 -15.21 2.63
C TYR A 219 -54.09 -15.25 1.31
N CYS A 220 -52.85 -15.74 1.34
CA CYS A 220 -51.99 -15.86 0.16
C CYS A 220 -51.90 -17.30 -0.37
N ALA A 221 -52.93 -18.12 -0.10
CA ALA A 221 -52.96 -19.53 -0.48
C ALA A 221 -52.85 -19.74 -2.00
N ASN A 222 -53.44 -18.83 -2.79
CA ASN A 222 -53.37 -18.84 -4.25
C ASN A 222 -51.95 -18.62 -4.80
N MET A 223 -51.09 -17.98 -4.01
CA MET A 223 -49.67 -17.76 -4.33
C MET A 223 -48.77 -18.82 -3.69
N GLY A 224 -49.33 -19.74 -2.90
CA GLY A 224 -48.56 -20.76 -2.18
C GLY A 224 -47.66 -20.23 -1.06
N LEU A 225 -47.88 -18.99 -0.61
CA LEU A 225 -47.00 -18.35 0.37
C LEU A 225 -47.25 -18.86 1.79
N THR A 226 -46.19 -18.87 2.59
CA THR A 226 -46.27 -19.04 4.05
C THR A 226 -46.89 -17.79 4.68
N LYS A 227 -47.24 -17.87 5.96
CA LYS A 227 -47.72 -16.73 6.74
C LYS A 227 -46.66 -15.62 6.84
N GLY A 228 -45.40 -15.99 7.04
CA GLY A 228 -44.26 -15.06 7.02
C GLY A 228 -44.18 -14.31 5.69
N ALA A 229 -44.06 -15.03 4.56
CA ALA A 229 -44.01 -14.42 3.23
C ALA A 229 -45.26 -13.62 2.87
N CYS A 230 -46.45 -14.04 3.33
CA CYS A 230 -47.67 -13.28 3.09
C CYS A 230 -47.71 -11.96 3.89
N THR A 231 -46.87 -11.79 4.91
CA THR A 231 -46.86 -10.57 5.75
C THR A 231 -46.52 -9.34 4.91
N ILE A 232 -45.50 -9.41 4.05
CA ILE A 232 -45.10 -8.28 3.22
C ILE A 232 -46.17 -7.91 2.20
N VAL A 233 -46.85 -8.90 1.61
CA VAL A 233 -48.00 -8.69 0.70
C VAL A 233 -49.10 -7.89 1.38
N ARG A 234 -49.42 -8.25 2.63
CA ARG A 234 -50.48 -7.62 3.44
C ARG A 234 -50.10 -6.22 3.96
N ILE A 235 -48.80 -5.96 4.11
CA ILE A 235 -48.28 -4.62 4.45
C ILE A 235 -48.40 -3.71 3.22
N LEU A 236 -47.91 -4.17 2.06
CA LEU A 236 -47.86 -3.39 0.83
C LEU A 236 -49.24 -3.11 0.21
N ASP A 237 -50.21 -4.02 0.37
CA ASP A 237 -51.60 -3.79 -0.07
C ASP A 237 -52.43 -2.91 0.91
N GLY A 238 -51.81 -2.48 2.02
CA GLY A 238 -52.41 -1.61 3.04
C GLY A 238 -53.45 -2.29 3.94
N SER A 239 -53.59 -3.61 3.84
CA SER A 239 -54.58 -4.35 4.61
C SER A 239 -54.12 -4.71 6.03
N MET A 240 -52.82 -4.60 6.30
CA MET A 240 -52.19 -4.71 7.62
C MET A 240 -51.15 -3.60 7.81
N PRO A 241 -51.04 -3.00 9.03
CA PRO A 241 -51.84 -3.27 10.21
C PRO A 241 -53.28 -2.74 10.09
N ALA A 242 -54.28 -3.59 10.40
CA ALA A 242 -55.69 -3.25 10.23
C ALA A 242 -56.11 -2.04 11.09
N GLY A 243 -56.39 -0.89 10.45
CA GLY A 243 -56.76 0.34 11.14
C GLY A 243 -55.64 0.94 12.01
N GLY A 244 -54.40 0.49 11.83
CA GLY A 244 -53.21 0.99 12.52
C GLY A 244 -52.41 2.00 11.70
N ALA A 245 -51.33 2.50 12.30
CA ALA A 245 -50.35 3.31 11.57
C ALA A 245 -49.54 2.44 10.60
N THR A 246 -49.15 3.03 9.47
CA THR A 246 -48.22 2.41 8.52
C THR A 246 -46.84 2.26 9.14
N LEU A 247 -46.12 1.20 8.77
CA LEU A 247 -44.74 1.01 9.19
C LEU A 247 -43.83 2.04 8.49
N PRO A 248 -42.72 2.47 9.12
CA PRO A 248 -41.62 3.15 8.44
C PRO A 248 -41.06 2.30 7.30
N GLN A 249 -40.57 2.94 6.23
CA GLN A 249 -40.09 2.25 5.03
C GLN A 249 -38.95 1.26 5.34
N GLU A 250 -37.98 1.68 6.15
CA GLU A 250 -36.86 0.85 6.61
C GLU A 250 -37.33 -0.48 7.23
N GLN A 251 -38.38 -0.46 8.06
CA GLN A 251 -38.94 -1.68 8.65
C GLN A 251 -39.65 -2.57 7.63
N ILE A 252 -40.27 -1.97 6.61
CA ILE A 252 -40.86 -2.71 5.49
C ILE A 252 -39.75 -3.39 4.70
N ASP A 253 -38.64 -2.68 4.46
CA ASP A 253 -37.48 -3.20 3.73
C ASP A 253 -36.80 -4.34 4.51
N THR A 254 -36.67 -4.24 5.84
CA THR A 254 -36.20 -5.35 6.69
C THR A 254 -37.08 -6.59 6.55
N VAL A 255 -38.41 -6.44 6.58
CA VAL A 255 -39.35 -7.57 6.45
C VAL A 255 -39.31 -8.15 5.04
N GLN A 256 -39.17 -7.31 4.00
CA GLN A 256 -39.03 -7.75 2.61
C GLN A 256 -37.74 -8.56 2.43
N ARG A 257 -36.59 -8.04 2.88
CA ARG A 257 -35.30 -8.75 2.82
C ARG A 257 -35.31 -10.07 3.57
N TRP A 258 -35.94 -10.14 4.74
CA TRP A 258 -36.11 -11.41 5.45
C TRP A 258 -36.91 -12.45 4.66
N VAL A 259 -37.97 -12.01 3.98
CA VAL A 259 -38.79 -12.91 3.12
C VAL A 259 -37.99 -13.37 1.91
N ASP A 260 -37.27 -12.46 1.25
CA ASP A 260 -36.46 -12.76 0.06
C ASP A 260 -35.27 -13.64 0.40
N GLY A 261 -34.67 -13.45 1.59
CA GLY A 261 -33.62 -14.28 2.18
C GLY A 261 -34.07 -15.64 2.71
N GLY A 262 -35.33 -16.04 2.47
CA GLY A 262 -35.81 -17.39 2.76
C GLY A 262 -36.41 -17.57 4.15
N ILE A 263 -36.82 -16.50 4.82
CA ILE A 263 -37.51 -16.53 6.12
C ILE A 263 -36.60 -17.17 7.18
N LEU A 264 -35.42 -16.60 7.45
CA LEU A 264 -34.47 -17.12 8.43
C LEU A 264 -34.98 -17.01 9.89
N PRO A 265 -34.62 -17.94 10.80
CA PRO A 265 -35.09 -17.96 12.19
C PRO A 265 -34.51 -16.85 13.07
#